data_AF-A0A3B0TBG2-F1
#
_entry.id   AF-A0A3B0TBG2-F1
#
_cell.length_a   1.000
_cell.length_b   1.000
_cell.length_c   1.000
_cell.angle_alpha   90.00
_cell.angle_beta   90.00
_cell.angle_gamma   90.00
#
_symmetry.space_group_name_H-M   'P 1'
#
loop_
_entity.id
_entity.type
_entity.pdbx_description
1 polymer ?
#
loop_
_entity_poly.entity_id
_entity_poly.type
_entity_poly.pdbx_seq_one_letter_code
_entity_poly.pdbx_strand_id
1 'polypeptide(L)'
;PRLKVQIIGDAPKNKEAYKQELEGLVSRLGLTDSVQFLGNRSDVPDLLSKAHVLVFPSVEPESFGRVILEAQALGVPVVATNVGGVVDIIDDEQTGLLMQPKDSTVLAQKVVRLLKDRKLSALLTENAQKKIKQNYTVSKMASKTLEVYEELLKEFNILVIKIGALGDVILVTASLRALKKKFPSSKIVCLVGENSRAALLNCPYLDDLIVIKERKGFSKWINVWKTSKKLRPCHFDFVIDFQNNRMSHLLSWLSLAKKTFGYNNGKWGRLLTDGLNNDVKDIPAVEHQFRILKQFKIVFRENAYLELWPSRQNKKYIKDLLAEEWLTDSRCIVGINVAASKKWPTKNWPTEHISKLCDDLALYNVRVVLTGVASDKYLSNEIIKNSK
;
A
#
# COMPACT_ATOMS: atom_id res chain seq x y z
N PRO A 1 -20.05 -54.98 -14.58
CA PRO A 1 -18.60 -54.90 -14.31
C PRO A 1 -18.28 -55.38 -12.90
N ARG A 2 -17.27 -56.26 -12.71
CA ARG A 2 -16.74 -56.57 -11.37
C ARG A 2 -15.91 -55.36 -10.91
N LEU A 3 -16.49 -54.49 -10.10
CA LEU A 3 -15.82 -53.30 -9.57
C LEU A 3 -14.92 -53.72 -8.40
N LYS A 4 -13.69 -53.20 -8.36
CA LYS A 4 -12.81 -53.29 -7.19
C LYS A 4 -12.58 -51.88 -6.66
N VAL A 5 -12.85 -51.67 -5.37
CA VAL A 5 -12.65 -50.41 -4.65
C VAL A 5 -11.49 -50.61 -3.68
N GLN A 6 -10.50 -49.75 -3.77
CA GLN A 6 -9.35 -49.74 -2.88
C GLN A 6 -9.39 -48.47 -2.05
N ILE A 7 -9.42 -48.63 -0.73
CA ILE A 7 -9.32 -47.54 0.23
C ILE A 7 -7.87 -47.52 0.71
N ILE A 8 -7.15 -46.46 0.31
CA ILE A 8 -5.72 -46.29 0.56
C ILE A 8 -5.56 -45.23 1.66
N GLY A 9 -4.77 -45.54 2.69
CA GLY A 9 -4.68 -44.79 3.93
C GLY A 9 -5.36 -45.52 5.09
N ASP A 10 -5.01 -45.15 6.31
CA ASP A 10 -5.58 -45.73 7.52
C ASP A 10 -6.25 -44.68 8.40
N ALA A 11 -7.14 -45.14 9.27
CA ALA A 11 -7.74 -44.27 10.28
C ALA A 11 -6.67 -43.85 11.31
N PRO A 12 -6.62 -42.56 11.70
CA PRO A 12 -5.82 -42.15 12.85
C PRO A 12 -6.37 -42.82 14.11
N LYS A 13 -5.55 -42.96 15.16
CA LYS A 13 -5.89 -43.69 16.40
C LYS A 13 -7.25 -43.28 17.02
N ASN A 14 -7.64 -42.02 16.90
CA ASN A 14 -8.90 -41.49 17.42
C ASN A 14 -10.14 -41.80 16.54
N LYS A 15 -9.95 -42.48 15.39
CA LYS A 15 -11.01 -42.86 14.45
C LYS A 15 -11.02 -44.36 14.13
N GLU A 16 -10.34 -45.19 14.91
CA GLU A 16 -10.29 -46.65 14.70
C GLU A 16 -11.69 -47.29 14.73
N ALA A 17 -12.56 -46.82 15.63
CA ALA A 17 -13.95 -47.29 15.71
C ALA A 17 -14.72 -47.06 14.39
N TYR A 18 -14.46 -45.95 13.70
CA TYR A 18 -15.09 -45.66 12.41
C TYR A 18 -14.61 -46.61 11.31
N LYS A 19 -13.32 -46.97 11.30
CA LYS A 19 -12.80 -48.00 10.38
C LYS A 19 -13.48 -49.35 10.62
N GLN A 20 -13.57 -49.78 11.88
CA GLN A 20 -14.23 -51.04 12.24
C GLN A 20 -15.72 -51.05 11.83
N GLU A 21 -16.40 -49.91 11.96
CA GLU A 21 -17.79 -49.74 11.49
C GLU A 21 -17.88 -49.93 9.96
N LEU A 22 -16.95 -49.34 9.20
CA LEU A 22 -16.89 -49.48 7.73
C LEU A 22 -16.58 -50.92 7.29
N GLU A 23 -15.63 -51.59 7.94
CA GLU A 23 -15.31 -53.00 7.67
C GLU A 23 -16.52 -53.91 7.97
N GLY A 24 -17.22 -53.66 9.09
CA GLY A 24 -18.48 -54.34 9.41
C GLY A 24 -19.60 -54.06 8.40
N LEU A 25 -19.70 -52.82 7.90
CA LEU A 25 -20.65 -52.45 6.85
C LEU A 25 -20.36 -53.18 5.53
N VAL A 26 -19.10 -53.27 5.12
CA VAL A 26 -18.68 -54.01 3.91
C VAL A 26 -19.07 -55.49 4.03
N SER A 27 -18.86 -56.10 5.19
CA SER A 27 -19.25 -57.49 5.45
C SER A 27 -20.78 -57.69 5.39
N ARG A 28 -21.56 -56.83 6.07
CA ARG A 28 -23.04 -56.90 6.06
C ARG A 28 -23.65 -56.72 4.68
N LEU A 29 -23.02 -55.92 3.82
CA LEU A 29 -23.47 -55.68 2.45
C LEU A 29 -22.97 -56.74 1.46
N GLY A 30 -22.20 -57.74 1.90
CA GLY A 30 -21.64 -58.77 1.02
C GLY A 30 -20.59 -58.24 0.04
N LEU A 31 -19.92 -57.13 0.38
CA LEU A 31 -18.98 -56.43 -0.50
C LEU A 31 -17.51 -56.80 -0.24
N THR A 32 -17.24 -57.80 0.59
CA THR A 32 -15.87 -58.23 0.98
C THR A 32 -14.99 -58.57 -0.23
N ASP A 33 -15.57 -59.13 -1.29
CA ASP A 33 -14.83 -59.41 -2.53
C ASP A 33 -14.62 -58.18 -3.42
N SER A 34 -15.26 -57.05 -3.12
CA SER A 34 -15.22 -55.85 -3.95
C SER A 34 -14.46 -54.69 -3.30
N VAL A 35 -14.38 -54.63 -1.97
CA VAL A 35 -13.75 -53.52 -1.23
C VAL A 35 -12.51 -54.02 -0.47
N GLN A 36 -11.39 -53.31 -0.63
CA GLN A 36 -10.14 -53.60 0.06
C GLN A 36 -9.64 -52.37 0.81
N PHE A 37 -9.36 -52.54 2.10
CA PHE A 37 -8.65 -51.56 2.92
C PHE A 37 -7.16 -51.91 2.88
N LEU A 38 -6.35 -51.02 2.31
CA LEU A 38 -4.91 -51.25 2.14
C LEU A 38 -4.07 -50.64 3.27
N GLY A 39 -4.68 -49.86 4.15
CA GLY A 39 -4.01 -49.14 5.23
C GLY A 39 -3.03 -48.09 4.70
N ASN A 40 -2.09 -47.67 5.55
CA ASN A 40 -1.03 -46.74 5.15
C ASN A 40 -0.06 -47.40 4.17
N ARG A 41 0.22 -46.70 3.06
CA ARG A 41 1.03 -47.18 1.95
C ARG A 41 2.09 -46.15 1.56
N SER A 42 3.26 -46.62 1.12
CA SER A 42 4.32 -45.78 0.54
C SER A 42 4.34 -45.82 -0.99
N ASP A 43 3.68 -46.81 -1.60
CA ASP A 43 3.55 -47.04 -3.04
C ASP A 43 2.25 -46.45 -3.63
N VAL A 44 1.74 -45.38 -3.02
CA VAL A 44 0.50 -44.70 -3.46
C VAL A 44 0.55 -44.29 -4.94
N PRO A 45 1.66 -43.76 -5.49
CA PRO A 45 1.74 -43.45 -6.92
C PRO A 45 1.51 -44.66 -7.83
N ASP A 46 2.09 -45.82 -7.48
CA ASP A 46 1.95 -47.07 -8.26
C ASP A 46 0.54 -47.68 -8.16
N LEU A 47 -0.14 -47.45 -7.03
CA LEU A 47 -1.54 -47.84 -6.84
C LEU A 47 -2.47 -46.92 -7.62
N LEU A 48 -2.27 -45.59 -7.51
CA LEU A 48 -3.04 -44.60 -8.24
C LEU A 48 -2.88 -44.77 -9.75
N SER A 49 -1.68 -45.04 -10.27
CA SER A 49 -1.45 -45.20 -11.71
C SER A 49 -2.21 -46.38 -12.33
N LYS A 50 -2.68 -47.33 -11.51
CA LYS A 50 -3.51 -48.48 -11.91
C LYS A 50 -5.00 -48.24 -11.69
N ALA A 51 -5.36 -47.16 -11.00
CA ALA A 51 -6.76 -46.83 -10.72
C ALA A 51 -7.45 -46.35 -12.00
N HIS A 52 -8.70 -46.81 -12.20
CA HIS A 52 -9.51 -46.35 -13.33
C HIS A 52 -10.16 -45.00 -13.07
N VAL A 53 -10.44 -44.68 -11.80
CA VAL A 53 -11.04 -43.42 -11.33
C VAL A 53 -10.57 -43.20 -9.90
N LEU A 54 -10.16 -41.98 -9.56
CA LEU A 54 -10.04 -41.52 -8.17
C LEU A 54 -11.37 -40.91 -7.73
N VAL A 55 -11.82 -41.28 -6.54
CA VAL A 55 -12.99 -40.67 -5.90
C VAL A 55 -12.52 -39.93 -4.64
N PHE A 56 -12.81 -38.62 -4.58
CA PHE A 56 -12.48 -37.77 -3.44
C PHE A 56 -13.77 -37.15 -2.85
N PRO A 57 -14.54 -37.90 -2.04
CA PRO A 57 -15.89 -37.52 -1.62
C PRO A 57 -15.89 -36.78 -0.27
N SER A 58 -15.01 -35.78 -0.10
CA SER A 58 -14.92 -35.04 1.18
C SER A 58 -16.21 -34.28 1.48
N VAL A 59 -16.71 -34.41 2.70
CA VAL A 59 -17.89 -33.64 3.15
C VAL A 59 -17.52 -32.30 3.79
N GLU A 60 -16.26 -32.15 4.20
CA GLU A 60 -15.72 -30.92 4.78
C GLU A 60 -14.75 -30.24 3.81
N PRO A 61 -14.57 -28.91 3.91
CA PRO A 61 -13.60 -28.18 3.10
C PRO A 61 -12.17 -28.71 3.29
N GLU A 62 -11.60 -29.23 2.22
CA GLU A 62 -10.19 -29.64 2.16
C GLU A 62 -9.34 -28.44 1.73
N SER A 63 -8.15 -28.24 2.32
CA SER A 63 -7.32 -27.08 1.98
C SER A 63 -6.77 -27.13 0.56
N PHE A 64 -6.22 -28.26 0.13
CA PHE A 64 -5.56 -28.37 -1.18
C PHE A 64 -5.71 -29.72 -1.87
N GLY A 65 -6.17 -30.80 -1.21
CA GLY A 65 -6.50 -32.05 -1.89
C GLY A 65 -5.38 -32.63 -2.76
N ARG A 66 -4.15 -32.75 -2.22
CA ARG A 66 -2.95 -33.17 -2.98
C ARG A 66 -3.14 -34.45 -3.80
N VAL A 67 -3.91 -35.41 -3.27
CA VAL A 67 -4.23 -36.67 -3.94
C VAL A 67 -4.94 -36.47 -5.30
N ILE A 68 -5.70 -35.37 -5.46
CA ILE A 68 -6.33 -34.99 -6.74
C ILE A 68 -5.25 -34.62 -7.75
N LEU A 69 -4.27 -33.80 -7.36
CA LEU A 69 -3.17 -33.40 -8.23
C LEU A 69 -2.31 -34.60 -8.62
N GLU A 70 -2.06 -35.52 -7.68
CA GLU A 70 -1.31 -36.76 -7.91
C GLU A 70 -2.03 -37.66 -8.92
N ALA A 71 -3.33 -37.88 -8.75
CA ALA A 71 -4.14 -38.63 -9.70
C ALA A 71 -4.18 -37.96 -11.08
N GLN A 72 -4.44 -36.66 -11.14
CA GLN A 72 -4.44 -35.91 -12.39
C GLN A 72 -3.07 -35.95 -13.09
N ALA A 73 -1.96 -35.88 -12.35
CA ALA A 73 -0.61 -36.01 -12.90
C ALA A 73 -0.38 -37.40 -13.51
N LEU A 74 -0.89 -38.45 -12.87
CA LEU A 74 -0.82 -39.84 -13.34
C LEU A 74 -1.83 -40.14 -14.46
N GLY A 75 -2.67 -39.18 -14.87
CA GLY A 75 -3.66 -39.37 -15.91
C GLY A 75 -4.87 -40.19 -15.45
N VAL A 76 -5.14 -40.20 -14.15
CA VAL A 76 -6.29 -40.86 -13.53
C VAL A 76 -7.45 -39.86 -13.47
N PRO A 77 -8.63 -40.20 -14.02
CA PRO A 77 -9.77 -39.30 -13.98
C PRO A 77 -10.31 -39.19 -12.54
N VAL A 78 -10.78 -37.99 -12.17
CA VAL A 78 -11.19 -37.69 -10.79
C VAL A 78 -12.67 -37.32 -10.71
N VAL A 79 -13.36 -37.89 -9.73
CA VAL A 79 -14.65 -37.39 -9.23
C VAL A 79 -14.43 -36.86 -7.81
N ALA A 80 -14.79 -35.60 -7.55
CA ALA A 80 -14.60 -35.00 -6.24
C ALA A 80 -15.79 -34.12 -5.83
N THR A 81 -15.91 -33.86 -4.53
CA THR A 81 -16.88 -32.89 -4.01
C THR A 81 -16.44 -31.45 -4.26
N ASN A 82 -17.38 -30.54 -4.53
CA ASN A 82 -17.11 -29.14 -4.81
C ASN A 82 -16.94 -28.29 -3.54
N VAL A 83 -16.07 -28.71 -2.63
CA VAL A 83 -15.80 -28.02 -1.34
C VAL A 83 -14.33 -27.69 -1.15
N GLY A 84 -14.05 -26.56 -0.49
CA GLY A 84 -12.68 -26.14 -0.18
C GLY A 84 -11.83 -25.91 -1.44
N GLY A 85 -10.52 -26.15 -1.34
CA GLY A 85 -9.56 -25.97 -2.43
C GLY A 85 -9.69 -26.97 -3.58
N VAL A 86 -10.66 -27.89 -3.53
CA VAL A 86 -10.95 -28.81 -4.64
C VAL A 86 -11.41 -28.05 -5.88
N VAL A 87 -12.21 -27.00 -5.72
CA VAL A 87 -12.74 -26.20 -6.83
C VAL A 87 -11.68 -25.35 -7.52
N ASP A 88 -10.56 -25.06 -6.84
CA ASP A 88 -9.42 -24.38 -7.45
C ASP A 88 -8.62 -25.32 -8.36
N ILE A 89 -8.70 -26.64 -8.11
CA ILE A 89 -7.93 -27.68 -8.81
C ILE A 89 -8.71 -28.25 -9.98
N ILE A 90 -9.99 -28.59 -9.77
CA ILE A 90 -10.83 -29.21 -10.79
C ILE A 90 -11.74 -28.17 -11.43
N ASP A 91 -11.58 -28.00 -12.74
CA ASP A 91 -12.58 -27.35 -13.58
C ASP A 91 -13.60 -28.43 -14.00
N ASP A 92 -14.85 -28.29 -13.53
CA ASP A 92 -15.92 -29.28 -13.77
C ASP A 92 -16.14 -29.49 -15.27
N GLU A 93 -16.36 -30.75 -15.66
CA GLU A 93 -16.50 -31.22 -17.05
C GLU A 93 -15.29 -30.94 -17.96
N GLN A 94 -14.18 -30.38 -17.43
CA GLN A 94 -12.98 -30.05 -18.22
C GLN A 94 -11.74 -30.81 -17.76
N THR A 95 -11.49 -30.88 -16.45
CA THR A 95 -10.33 -31.56 -15.85
C THR A 95 -10.71 -32.65 -14.84
N GLY A 96 -12.01 -32.82 -14.60
CA GLY A 96 -12.58 -33.77 -13.65
C GLY A 96 -14.07 -33.52 -13.50
N LEU A 97 -14.73 -34.29 -12.63
CA LEU A 97 -16.16 -34.14 -12.37
C LEU A 97 -16.39 -33.72 -10.91
N LEU A 98 -17.13 -32.63 -10.70
CA LEU A 98 -17.46 -32.09 -9.39
C LEU A 98 -18.89 -32.41 -8.95
N MET A 99 -19.14 -32.58 -7.66
CA MET A 99 -20.47 -32.92 -7.13
C MET A 99 -20.72 -32.33 -5.74
N GLN A 100 -21.99 -32.21 -5.34
CA GLN A 100 -22.39 -31.64 -4.04
C GLN A 100 -22.24 -32.66 -2.89
N PRO A 101 -21.53 -32.35 -1.80
CA PRO A 101 -21.33 -33.28 -0.69
C PRO A 101 -22.58 -34.03 -0.24
N LYS A 102 -22.39 -35.27 0.22
CA LYS A 102 -23.45 -36.16 0.75
C LYS A 102 -24.46 -36.67 -0.29
N ASP A 103 -24.24 -36.44 -1.59
CA ASP A 103 -25.04 -37.04 -2.66
C ASP A 103 -24.37 -38.29 -3.25
N SER A 104 -24.66 -39.45 -2.66
CA SER A 104 -24.12 -40.74 -3.11
C SER A 104 -24.65 -41.18 -4.48
N THR A 105 -25.85 -40.74 -4.85
CA THR A 105 -26.49 -41.09 -6.12
C THR A 105 -25.75 -40.41 -7.27
N VAL A 106 -25.48 -39.11 -7.15
CA VAL A 106 -24.73 -38.36 -8.15
C VAL A 106 -23.28 -38.82 -8.22
N LEU A 107 -22.67 -39.13 -7.07
CA LEU A 107 -21.32 -39.71 -7.04
C LEU A 107 -21.23 -41.00 -7.87
N ALA A 108 -22.16 -41.93 -7.65
CA ALA A 108 -22.21 -43.19 -8.39
C ALA A 108 -22.42 -42.95 -9.90
N GLN A 109 -23.31 -42.04 -10.28
CA GLN A 109 -23.55 -41.68 -11.68
C GLN A 109 -22.29 -41.14 -12.37
N LYS A 110 -21.56 -40.22 -11.72
CA LYS A 110 -20.31 -39.63 -12.26
C LYS A 110 -19.20 -40.66 -12.38
N VAL A 111 -19.03 -41.54 -11.38
CA VAL A 111 -18.07 -42.65 -11.45
C VAL A 111 -18.41 -43.60 -12.60
N VAL A 112 -19.66 -44.01 -12.73
CA VAL A 112 -20.11 -44.89 -13.82
C VAL A 112 -19.92 -44.23 -15.19
N ARG A 113 -20.17 -42.92 -15.30
CA ARG A 113 -19.95 -42.15 -16.53
C ARG A 113 -18.48 -42.22 -16.95
N LEU A 114 -17.53 -41.96 -16.06
CA LEU A 114 -16.10 -42.06 -16.37
C LEU A 114 -15.64 -43.48 -16.72
N LEU A 115 -16.22 -44.49 -16.07
CA LEU A 115 -15.89 -45.89 -16.35
C LEU A 115 -16.42 -46.38 -17.71
N LYS A 116 -17.57 -45.85 -18.17
CA LYS A 116 -18.21 -46.23 -19.43
C LYS A 116 -17.75 -45.38 -20.62
N ASP A 117 -17.61 -44.08 -20.42
CA ASP A 117 -17.21 -43.14 -21.47
C ASP A 117 -15.69 -42.92 -21.47
N ARG A 118 -14.99 -43.79 -22.20
CA ARG A 118 -13.52 -43.73 -22.33
C ARG A 118 -13.04 -42.47 -23.04
N LYS A 119 -13.85 -41.89 -23.95
CA LYS A 119 -13.49 -40.66 -24.68
C LYS A 119 -13.50 -39.47 -23.74
N LEU A 120 -14.57 -39.33 -22.95
CA LEU A 120 -14.64 -38.30 -21.90
C LEU A 120 -13.50 -38.47 -20.89
N SER A 121 -13.27 -39.68 -20.40
CA SER A 121 -12.20 -39.93 -19.44
C SER A 121 -10.83 -39.51 -19.97
N ALA A 122 -10.52 -39.80 -21.24
CA ALA A 122 -9.25 -39.42 -21.85
C ALA A 122 -9.13 -37.89 -22.03
N LEU A 123 -10.22 -37.23 -22.43
CA LEU A 123 -10.27 -35.77 -22.58
C LEU A 123 -10.00 -35.07 -21.25
N LEU A 124 -10.71 -35.49 -20.19
CA LEU A 124 -10.57 -34.89 -18.87
C LEU A 124 -9.16 -35.06 -18.30
N THR A 125 -8.55 -36.24 -18.47
CA THR A 125 -7.21 -36.51 -17.95
C THR A 125 -6.13 -35.78 -18.74
N GLU A 126 -6.26 -35.67 -20.06
CA GLU A 126 -5.34 -34.89 -20.88
C GLU A 126 -5.36 -33.40 -20.46
N ASN A 127 -6.56 -32.82 -20.32
CA ASN A 127 -6.72 -31.44 -19.86
C ASN A 127 -6.18 -31.24 -18.45
N ALA A 128 -6.47 -32.17 -17.54
CA ALA A 128 -5.96 -32.14 -16.18
C ALA A 128 -4.43 -32.17 -16.16
N GLN A 129 -3.80 -33.10 -16.89
CA GLN A 129 -2.34 -33.18 -16.99
C GLN A 129 -1.72 -31.90 -17.55
N LYS A 130 -2.36 -31.27 -18.56
CA LYS A 130 -1.93 -29.95 -19.08
C LYS A 130 -2.00 -28.89 -17.98
N LYS A 131 -3.13 -28.79 -17.26
CA LYS A 131 -3.32 -27.85 -16.15
C LYS A 131 -2.27 -28.06 -15.05
N ILE A 132 -2.01 -29.30 -14.64
CA ILE A 132 -0.98 -29.65 -13.64
C ILE A 132 0.40 -29.20 -14.08
N LYS A 133 0.83 -29.58 -15.29
CA LYS A 133 2.16 -29.21 -15.82
C LYS A 133 2.33 -27.70 -15.96
N GLN A 134 1.26 -26.98 -16.28
CA GLN A 134 1.30 -25.54 -16.45
C GLN A 134 1.29 -24.79 -15.11
N ASN A 135 0.54 -25.25 -14.11
CA ASN A 135 0.18 -24.42 -12.96
C ASN A 135 0.66 -24.94 -11.59
N TYR A 136 0.92 -26.25 -11.45
CA TYR A 136 1.14 -26.89 -10.15
C TYR A 136 2.54 -27.52 -10.01
N THR A 137 3.53 -26.98 -10.72
CA THR A 137 4.93 -27.39 -10.53
C THR A 137 5.52 -26.76 -9.27
N VAL A 138 6.44 -27.46 -8.60
CA VAL A 138 7.13 -26.95 -7.40
C VAL A 138 7.75 -25.58 -7.65
N SER A 139 8.43 -25.42 -8.79
CA SER A 139 9.05 -24.15 -9.17
C SER A 139 8.02 -23.03 -9.30
N LYS A 140 6.89 -23.25 -9.99
CA LYS A 140 5.89 -22.20 -10.20
C LYS A 140 5.15 -21.85 -8.91
N MET A 141 4.86 -22.84 -8.07
CA MET A 141 4.27 -22.61 -6.75
C MET A 141 5.24 -21.80 -5.87
N ALA A 142 6.52 -22.18 -5.82
CA ALA A 142 7.54 -21.44 -5.08
C ALA A 142 7.70 -19.99 -5.60
N SER A 143 7.76 -19.79 -6.91
CA SER A 143 7.83 -18.46 -7.53
C SER A 143 6.61 -17.60 -7.17
N LYS A 144 5.40 -18.12 -7.31
CA LYS A 144 4.17 -17.40 -6.92
C LYS A 144 4.14 -17.04 -5.43
N THR A 145 4.61 -17.95 -4.57
CA THR A 145 4.75 -17.66 -3.14
C THR A 145 5.75 -16.54 -2.90
N LEU A 146 6.92 -16.56 -3.56
CA LEU A 146 7.93 -15.52 -3.45
C LEU A 146 7.43 -14.15 -3.97
N GLU A 147 6.67 -14.13 -5.06
CA GLU A 147 6.08 -12.89 -5.61
C GLU A 147 5.24 -12.14 -4.58
N VAL A 148 4.45 -12.87 -3.77
CA VAL A 148 3.66 -12.27 -2.67
C VAL A 148 4.57 -11.67 -1.59
N TYR A 149 5.64 -12.36 -1.22
CA TYR A 149 6.61 -11.81 -0.27
C TYR A 149 7.32 -10.57 -0.84
N GLU A 150 7.70 -10.60 -2.12
CA GLU A 150 8.34 -9.48 -2.81
C GLU A 150 7.42 -8.26 -2.93
N GLU A 151 6.11 -8.46 -3.08
CA GLU A 151 5.12 -7.39 -3.06
C GLU A 151 5.12 -6.69 -1.70
N LEU A 152 5.03 -7.45 -0.61
CA LEU A 152 5.03 -6.90 0.75
C LEU A 152 6.34 -6.18 1.10
N LEU A 153 7.48 -6.67 0.57
CA LEU A 153 8.77 -6.01 0.76
C LEU A 153 8.91 -4.66 0.03
N LYS A 154 7.94 -4.26 -0.81
CA LYS A 154 7.91 -2.97 -1.53
C LYS A 154 7.07 -1.91 -0.83
N GLU A 155 6.35 -2.28 0.25
CA GLU A 155 5.58 -1.34 1.06
C GLU A 155 6.42 -0.81 2.21
N PHE A 156 6.59 0.50 2.28
CA PHE A 156 7.39 1.16 3.29
C PHE A 156 6.57 2.18 4.07
N ASN A 157 6.87 2.32 5.36
CA ASN A 157 6.46 3.46 6.16
C ASN A 157 7.54 4.54 6.07
N ILE A 158 7.22 5.66 5.43
CA ILE A 158 8.16 6.75 5.14
C ILE A 158 7.78 7.97 5.97
N LEU A 159 8.72 8.49 6.76
CA LEU A 159 8.61 9.78 7.43
C LEU A 159 9.40 10.85 6.66
N VAL A 160 8.76 11.95 6.31
CA VAL A 160 9.43 13.15 5.79
C VAL A 160 9.46 14.21 6.87
N ILE A 161 10.62 14.82 7.15
CA ILE A 161 10.74 15.88 8.17
C ILE A 161 10.98 17.23 7.50
N LYS A 162 10.04 18.16 7.68
CA LYS A 162 10.17 19.56 7.27
C LYS A 162 9.41 20.50 8.21
N ILE A 163 10.11 20.99 9.24
CA ILE A 163 9.52 21.80 10.33
C ILE A 163 9.68 23.31 10.07
N GLY A 164 10.21 23.68 8.90
CA GLY A 164 10.54 25.06 8.53
C GLY A 164 9.35 25.97 8.26
N ALA A 165 9.67 27.18 7.79
CA ALA A 165 8.69 28.18 7.40
C ALA A 165 7.82 27.70 6.24
N LEU A 166 6.67 28.37 6.04
CA LEU A 166 5.69 28.01 5.01
C LEU A 166 6.33 27.85 3.62
N GLY A 167 7.18 28.79 3.21
CA GLY A 167 7.87 28.72 1.92
C GLY A 167 8.71 27.45 1.77
N ASP A 168 9.50 27.09 2.78
CA ASP A 168 10.30 25.87 2.75
C ASP A 168 9.46 24.59 2.70
N VAL A 169 8.27 24.61 3.32
CA VAL A 169 7.33 23.48 3.32
C VAL A 169 6.65 23.32 1.95
N ILE A 170 6.32 24.41 1.27
CA ILE A 170 5.78 24.37 -0.10
C ILE A 170 6.80 23.74 -1.06
N LEU A 171 8.09 24.03 -0.89
CA LEU A 171 9.14 23.43 -1.73
C LEU A 171 9.22 21.90 -1.62
N VAL A 172 8.75 21.32 -0.52
CA VAL A 172 8.73 19.86 -0.31
C VAL A 172 7.64 19.15 -1.12
N THR A 173 6.65 19.89 -1.64
CA THR A 173 5.52 19.30 -2.40
C THR A 173 5.98 18.51 -3.64
N ALA A 174 6.95 19.02 -4.38
CA ALA A 174 7.55 18.31 -5.52
C ALA A 174 8.22 16.99 -5.10
N SER A 175 8.93 17.00 -3.97
CA SER A 175 9.58 15.82 -3.39
C SER A 175 8.55 14.77 -2.92
N LEU A 176 7.45 15.21 -2.29
CA LEU A 176 6.35 14.32 -1.87
C LEU A 176 5.68 13.64 -3.05
N ARG A 177 5.39 14.39 -4.12
CA ARG A 177 4.85 13.85 -5.38
C ARG A 177 5.76 12.78 -5.96
N ALA A 178 7.06 13.07 -6.01
CA ALA A 178 8.05 12.13 -6.55
C ALA A 178 8.16 10.85 -5.69
N LEU A 179 8.08 10.98 -4.36
CA LEU A 179 8.06 9.85 -3.43
C LEU A 179 6.81 8.98 -3.62
N LYS A 180 5.60 9.57 -3.64
CA LYS A 180 4.36 8.79 -3.83
C LYS A 180 4.31 8.11 -5.20
N LYS A 181 4.85 8.74 -6.24
CA LYS A 181 5.00 8.10 -7.57
C LYS A 181 5.96 6.91 -7.53
N LYS A 182 7.06 7.01 -6.78
CA LYS A 182 8.06 5.94 -6.66
C LYS A 182 7.56 4.79 -5.79
N PHE A 183 6.78 5.10 -4.75
CA PHE A 183 6.27 4.16 -3.77
C PHE A 183 4.74 4.31 -3.62
N PRO A 184 3.94 3.83 -4.59
CA PRO A 184 2.50 4.09 -4.62
C PRO A 184 1.72 3.50 -3.44
N SER A 185 2.06 2.28 -3.03
CA SER A 185 1.44 1.56 -1.91
C SER A 185 2.02 1.94 -0.54
N SER A 186 3.13 2.67 -0.50
CA SER A 186 3.78 3.04 0.76
C SER A 186 3.05 4.16 1.47
N LYS A 187 3.08 4.09 2.81
CA LYS A 187 2.54 5.13 3.69
C LYS A 187 3.56 6.25 3.83
N ILE A 188 3.17 7.47 3.46
CA ILE A 188 4.02 8.66 3.59
C ILE A 188 3.42 9.59 4.64
N VAL A 189 4.18 9.81 5.71
CA VAL A 189 3.82 10.72 6.80
C VAL A 189 4.78 11.90 6.78
N CYS A 190 4.26 13.12 6.92
CA CYS A 190 5.11 14.30 7.01
C CYS A 190 5.05 14.93 8.42
N LEU A 191 6.23 15.26 8.98
CA LEU A 191 6.38 16.01 10.22
C LEU A 191 6.62 17.48 9.90
N VAL A 192 5.67 18.33 10.30
CA VAL A 192 5.68 19.77 10.02
C VAL A 192 5.49 20.61 11.28
N GLY A 193 5.89 21.88 11.20
CA GLY A 193 5.57 22.88 12.21
C GLY A 193 4.09 23.29 12.16
N GLU A 194 3.53 23.67 13.31
CA GLU A 194 2.13 24.12 13.44
C GLU A 194 1.76 25.22 12.43
N ASN A 195 2.65 26.20 12.26
CA ASN A 195 2.42 27.36 11.38
C ASN A 195 2.33 27.00 9.89
N SER A 196 2.94 25.89 9.48
CA SER A 196 3.02 25.46 8.08
C SER A 196 2.09 24.29 7.78
N ARG A 197 1.35 23.78 8.79
CA ARG A 197 0.46 22.62 8.67
C ARG A 197 -0.56 22.78 7.55
N ALA A 198 -1.17 23.96 7.45
CA ALA A 198 -2.27 24.23 6.53
C ALA A 198 -1.89 24.00 5.05
N ALA A 199 -0.62 24.18 4.68
CA ALA A 199 -0.15 23.98 3.30
C ALA A 199 -0.23 22.52 2.84
N LEU A 200 -0.05 21.56 3.76
CA LEU A 200 -0.01 20.13 3.44
C LEU A 200 -1.25 19.37 3.90
N LEU A 201 -2.23 20.04 4.53
CA LEU A 201 -3.38 19.37 5.15
C LEU A 201 -4.18 18.51 4.15
N ASN A 202 -4.33 18.96 2.90
CA ASN A 202 -5.02 18.23 1.84
C ASN A 202 -4.05 17.71 0.77
N CYS A 203 -2.78 17.51 1.11
CA CYS A 203 -1.80 16.95 0.19
C CYS A 203 -2.18 15.50 -0.17
N PRO A 204 -2.44 15.18 -1.46
CA PRO A 204 -2.87 13.85 -1.88
C PRO A 204 -1.74 12.80 -1.83
N TYR A 205 -0.51 13.24 -1.56
CA TYR A 205 0.67 12.40 -1.49
C TYR A 205 1.01 11.97 -0.05
N LEU A 206 0.26 12.45 0.93
CA LEU A 206 0.45 12.14 2.33
C LEU A 206 -0.71 11.31 2.86
N ASP A 207 -0.37 10.28 3.62
CA ASP A 207 -1.31 9.44 4.33
C ASP A 207 -1.59 9.99 5.75
N ASP A 208 -0.64 10.74 6.32
CA ASP A 208 -0.82 11.43 7.61
C ASP A 208 0.13 12.64 7.76
N LEU A 209 -0.22 13.54 8.67
CA LEU A 209 0.53 14.75 8.98
C LEU A 209 0.72 14.87 10.50
N ILE A 210 1.97 14.73 10.95
CA ILE A 210 2.34 14.92 12.35
C ILE A 210 2.77 16.37 12.55
N VAL A 211 2.22 17.01 13.58
CA VAL A 211 2.48 18.42 13.86
C VAL A 211 3.31 18.57 15.14
N ILE A 212 4.38 19.35 15.04
CA ILE A 212 5.19 19.76 16.19
C ILE A 212 5.02 21.25 16.45
N LYS A 213 4.74 21.61 17.70
CA LYS A 213 4.65 23.00 18.14
C LYS A 213 6.05 23.58 18.28
N GLU A 214 6.32 24.66 17.56
CA GLU A 214 7.57 25.42 17.69
C GLU A 214 7.61 26.10 19.07
N ARG A 215 8.62 25.75 19.87
CA ARG A 215 8.83 26.33 21.21
C ARG A 215 10.30 26.69 21.43
N LYS A 216 10.56 27.61 22.36
CA LYS A 216 11.91 28.07 22.75
C LYS A 216 12.33 27.49 24.11
N GLY A 217 13.64 27.52 24.36
CA GLY A 217 14.23 27.09 25.64
C GLY A 217 13.95 25.62 25.97
N PHE A 218 13.81 25.31 27.27
CA PHE A 218 13.60 23.94 27.76
C PHE A 218 12.34 23.27 27.18
N SER A 219 11.28 24.04 26.96
CA SER A 219 10.01 23.54 26.42
C SER A 219 10.11 22.97 25.00
N LYS A 220 11.15 23.35 24.24
CA LYS A 220 11.49 22.74 22.95
C LYS A 220 11.81 21.26 23.11
N TRP A 221 12.60 20.90 24.11
CA TRP A 221 13.03 19.51 24.34
C TRP A 221 11.89 18.63 24.83
N ILE A 222 10.96 19.19 25.62
CA ILE A 222 9.71 18.52 25.98
C ILE A 222 8.91 18.14 24.73
N ASN A 223 8.80 19.06 23.75
CA ASN A 223 8.11 18.78 22.49
C ASN A 223 8.85 17.75 21.65
N VAL A 224 10.18 17.81 21.56
CA VAL A 224 10.98 16.77 20.87
C VAL A 224 10.70 15.40 21.47
N TRP A 225 10.70 15.28 22.79
CA TRP A 225 10.40 14.02 23.47
C TRP A 225 8.96 13.56 23.22
N LYS A 226 7.96 14.45 23.36
CA LYS A 226 6.56 14.13 23.05
C LYS A 226 6.38 13.69 21.60
N THR A 227 7.03 14.36 20.65
CA THR A 227 6.99 13.99 19.24
C THR A 227 7.67 12.65 19.02
N SER A 228 8.82 12.37 19.63
CA SER A 228 9.46 11.05 19.52
C SER A 228 8.57 9.90 19.99
N LYS A 229 7.81 10.09 21.08
CA LYS A 229 6.82 9.11 21.54
C LYS A 229 5.69 8.86 20.56
N LYS A 230 5.36 9.84 19.71
CA LYS A 230 4.39 9.69 18.62
C LYS A 230 4.99 9.02 17.39
N LEU A 231 6.28 9.26 17.10
CA LEU A 231 6.95 8.70 15.93
C LEU A 231 7.25 7.20 16.07
N ARG A 232 7.65 6.74 17.27
CA ARG A 232 8.09 5.35 17.48
C ARG A 232 7.04 4.29 17.13
N PRO A 233 5.75 4.42 17.55
CA PRO A 233 4.73 3.43 17.21
C PRO A 233 4.38 3.38 15.72
N CYS A 234 4.84 4.33 14.91
CA CYS A 234 4.58 4.33 13.47
C CYS A 234 5.51 3.39 12.70
N HIS A 235 6.56 2.82 13.33
CA HIS A 235 7.47 1.85 12.74
C HIS A 235 7.96 2.24 11.33
N PHE A 236 8.54 3.43 11.21
CA PHE A 236 9.05 3.92 9.93
C PHE A 236 10.22 3.07 9.43
N ASP A 237 10.18 2.66 8.17
CA ASP A 237 11.33 2.05 7.50
C ASP A 237 12.35 3.13 7.13
N PHE A 238 11.86 4.24 6.58
CA PHE A 238 12.69 5.34 6.09
C PHE A 238 12.31 6.67 6.74
N VAL A 239 13.32 7.46 7.10
CA VAL A 239 13.16 8.87 7.43
C VAL A 239 13.94 9.70 6.42
N ILE A 240 13.29 10.69 5.82
CA ILE A 240 13.91 11.64 4.90
C ILE A 240 13.88 13.01 5.56
N ASP A 241 15.05 13.44 6.05
CA ASP A 241 15.24 14.73 6.71
C ASP A 241 15.54 15.82 5.68
N PHE A 242 14.52 16.57 5.27
CA PHE A 242 14.66 17.76 4.43
C PHE A 242 14.92 19.04 5.24
N GLN A 243 14.91 18.95 6.58
CA GLN A 243 15.15 20.07 7.48
C GLN A 243 16.65 20.26 7.79
N ASN A 244 17.39 19.17 7.94
CA ASN A 244 18.85 19.13 8.09
C ASN A 244 19.41 20.06 9.19
N ASN A 245 18.79 20.02 10.37
CA ASN A 245 19.26 20.72 11.55
C ASN A 245 19.44 19.76 12.74
N ARG A 246 20.04 20.24 13.84
CA ARG A 246 20.30 19.40 15.03
C ARG A 246 19.02 18.73 15.55
N MET A 247 17.91 19.45 15.57
CA MET A 247 16.65 18.93 16.10
C MET A 247 16.03 17.88 15.18
N SER A 248 16.05 18.08 13.86
CA SER A 248 15.49 17.13 12.90
C SER A 248 16.31 15.85 12.88
N HIS A 249 17.65 15.92 12.90
CA HIS A 249 18.50 14.74 13.01
C HIS A 249 18.25 13.94 14.29
N LEU A 250 18.06 14.62 15.43
CA LEU A 250 17.69 13.94 16.67
C LEU A 250 16.32 13.27 16.57
N LEU A 251 15.32 13.92 15.97
CA LEU A 251 14.00 13.33 15.76
C LEU A 251 14.06 12.13 14.81
N SER A 252 14.86 12.20 13.74
CA SER A 252 15.13 11.07 12.86
C SER A 252 15.70 9.88 13.65
N TRP A 253 16.70 10.11 14.48
CA TRP A 253 17.29 9.06 15.31
C TRP A 253 16.32 8.50 16.36
N LEU A 254 15.60 9.37 17.07
CA LEU A 254 14.63 8.99 18.10
C LEU A 254 13.38 8.30 17.54
N SER A 255 13.12 8.40 16.22
CA SER A 255 12.06 7.68 15.53
C SER A 255 12.31 6.18 15.45
N LEU A 256 13.57 5.74 15.61
CA LEU A 256 14.02 4.35 15.49
C LEU A 256 13.77 3.73 14.11
N ALA A 257 13.73 4.56 13.07
CA ALA A 257 13.59 4.07 11.71
C ALA A 257 14.80 3.25 11.26
N LYS A 258 14.57 2.26 10.38
CA LYS A 258 15.63 1.37 9.86
C LYS A 258 16.71 2.14 9.13
N LYS A 259 16.31 3.11 8.29
CA LYS A 259 17.23 4.03 7.61
C LYS A 259 16.77 5.47 7.71
N THR A 260 17.75 6.36 7.86
CA THR A 260 17.56 7.79 8.01
C THR A 260 18.48 8.53 7.03
N PHE A 261 17.89 9.34 6.18
CA PHE A 261 18.52 10.04 5.07
C PHE A 261 18.49 11.55 5.31
N GLY A 262 19.53 12.23 4.88
CA GLY A 262 19.68 13.69 5.03
C GLY A 262 21.10 14.11 4.69
N TYR A 263 21.49 15.31 5.09
CA TYR A 263 22.83 15.84 4.89
C TYR A 263 23.68 15.79 6.15
N ASN A 264 24.88 15.23 6.01
CA ASN A 264 25.95 15.37 6.98
C ASN A 264 26.61 16.75 6.83
N ASN A 265 26.04 17.74 7.50
CA ASN A 265 26.40 19.17 7.36
C ASN A 265 27.19 19.71 8.57
N GLY A 266 27.97 18.87 9.25
CA GLY A 266 28.76 19.26 10.43
C GLY A 266 27.95 19.53 11.71
N LYS A 267 26.63 19.29 11.68
CA LYS A 267 25.77 19.31 12.88
C LYS A 267 25.69 17.90 13.47
N TRP A 268 24.48 17.39 13.73
CA TRP A 268 24.25 16.02 14.20
C TRP A 268 23.99 15.03 13.06
N GLY A 269 24.60 15.28 11.90
CA GLY A 269 24.47 14.40 10.73
C GLY A 269 24.99 12.98 10.98
N ARG A 270 25.89 12.78 11.95
CA ARG A 270 26.37 11.47 12.41
C ARG A 270 25.27 10.57 13.00
N LEU A 271 24.11 11.12 13.35
CA LEU A 271 22.95 10.36 13.80
C LEU A 271 22.15 9.74 12.63
N LEU A 272 22.42 10.17 11.40
CA LEU A 272 21.82 9.60 10.21
C LEU A 272 22.57 8.30 9.83
N THR A 273 21.83 7.29 9.38
CA THR A 273 22.42 6.03 8.90
C THR A 273 23.00 6.20 7.49
N ASP A 274 22.33 6.98 6.64
CA ASP A 274 22.66 7.16 5.22
C ASP A 274 22.73 8.67 4.90
N GLY A 275 23.61 9.37 5.64
CA GLY A 275 23.84 10.81 5.48
C GLY A 275 24.72 11.15 4.28
N LEU A 276 24.29 12.10 3.44
CA LEU A 276 25.04 12.59 2.29
C LEU A 276 25.98 13.74 2.66
N ASN A 277 27.15 13.79 2.04
CA ASN A 277 28.02 14.96 2.14
C ASN A 277 27.40 16.13 1.38
N ASN A 278 27.51 17.34 1.96
CA ASN A 278 27.09 18.56 1.30
C ASN A 278 28.26 19.21 0.56
N ASP A 279 28.67 18.57 -0.52
CA ASP A 279 29.81 18.88 -1.40
C ASP A 279 29.49 19.92 -2.50
N VAL A 280 28.21 20.08 -2.86
CA VAL A 280 27.76 21.04 -3.88
C VAL A 280 27.16 22.27 -3.22
N LYS A 281 27.72 23.44 -3.52
CA LYS A 281 27.18 24.74 -3.11
C LYS A 281 26.31 25.32 -4.23
N ASP A 282 25.39 26.20 -3.85
CA ASP A 282 24.60 27.04 -4.77
C ASP A 282 23.69 26.29 -5.74
N ILE A 283 22.94 25.31 -5.23
CA ILE A 283 21.86 24.63 -5.98
C ILE A 283 20.47 25.08 -5.53
N PRO A 284 19.47 25.12 -6.44
CA PRO A 284 18.09 25.43 -6.10
C PRO A 284 17.54 24.53 -4.99
N ALA A 285 16.72 25.10 -4.11
CA ALA A 285 16.27 24.43 -2.90
C ALA A 285 15.47 23.13 -3.16
N VAL A 286 14.72 23.05 -4.26
CA VAL A 286 14.01 21.81 -4.65
C VAL A 286 15.02 20.77 -5.14
N GLU A 287 15.93 21.14 -6.03
CA GLU A 287 16.98 20.26 -6.54
C GLU A 287 17.85 19.70 -5.41
N HIS A 288 18.18 20.53 -4.42
CA HIS A 288 18.88 20.13 -3.21
C HIS A 288 18.15 19.02 -2.44
N GLN A 289 16.82 18.97 -2.44
CA GLN A 289 16.06 17.86 -1.84
C GLN A 289 16.15 16.60 -2.69
N PHE A 290 16.09 16.74 -4.01
CA PHE A 290 16.18 15.61 -4.95
C PHE A 290 17.53 14.90 -4.92
N ARG A 291 18.61 15.57 -4.49
CA ARG A 291 19.89 14.91 -4.21
C ARG A 291 19.79 13.83 -3.12
N ILE A 292 19.02 14.08 -2.05
CA ILE A 292 18.72 13.04 -1.06
C ILE A 292 17.90 11.93 -1.71
N LEU A 293 16.91 12.29 -2.52
CA LEU A 293 16.03 11.34 -3.19
C LEU A 293 16.73 10.48 -4.26
N LYS A 294 17.89 10.90 -4.76
CA LYS A 294 18.73 10.12 -5.69
C LYS A 294 19.11 8.75 -5.11
N GLN A 295 19.22 8.64 -3.78
CA GLN A 295 19.45 7.37 -3.08
C GLN A 295 18.32 6.35 -3.30
N PHE A 296 17.11 6.82 -3.60
CA PHE A 296 15.95 6.00 -3.98
C PHE A 296 15.77 5.87 -5.50
N LYS A 297 16.80 6.24 -6.28
CA LYS A 297 16.75 6.32 -7.75
C LYS A 297 15.67 7.28 -8.27
N ILE A 298 15.37 8.33 -7.50
CA ILE A 298 14.48 9.42 -7.91
C ILE A 298 15.36 10.58 -8.38
N VAL A 299 15.22 10.98 -9.64
CA VAL A 299 16.03 12.04 -10.26
C VAL A 299 15.19 13.30 -10.43
N PHE A 300 15.81 14.46 -10.27
CA PHE A 300 15.19 15.75 -10.56
C PHE A 300 14.87 15.81 -12.07
N ARG A 301 13.58 15.97 -12.40
CA ARG A 301 13.13 16.22 -13.78
C ARG A 301 12.64 17.66 -13.86
N GLU A 302 12.71 18.25 -15.05
CA GLU A 302 12.31 19.65 -15.30
C GLU A 302 10.87 19.99 -14.85
N ASN A 303 9.99 19.00 -14.67
CA ASN A 303 8.61 19.15 -14.18
C ASN A 303 8.45 19.17 -12.65
N ALA A 304 9.44 19.70 -11.91
CA ALA A 304 9.37 19.86 -10.45
C ALA A 304 8.58 21.12 -10.04
N TYR A 305 7.33 21.24 -10.50
CA TYR A 305 6.45 22.35 -10.12
C TYR A 305 5.85 22.15 -8.71
N LEU A 306 5.51 23.27 -8.06
CA LEU A 306 4.95 23.33 -6.72
C LEU A 306 3.42 23.22 -6.77
N GLU A 307 2.82 22.59 -5.77
CA GLU A 307 1.37 22.39 -5.68
C GLU A 307 0.84 22.78 -4.31
N LEU A 308 -0.40 23.26 -4.29
CA LEU A 308 -1.18 23.50 -3.08
C LEU A 308 -2.59 22.98 -3.30
N TRP A 309 -3.22 22.52 -2.21
CA TRP A 309 -4.52 21.87 -2.28
C TRP A 309 -5.55 22.57 -1.37
N PRO A 310 -6.07 23.74 -1.76
CA PRO A 310 -7.19 24.36 -1.05
C PRO A 310 -8.41 23.43 -1.03
N SER A 311 -9.03 23.29 0.14
CA SER A 311 -10.23 22.46 0.30
C SER A 311 -11.43 23.07 -0.46
N ARG A 312 -12.47 22.27 -0.70
CA ARG A 312 -13.74 22.77 -1.25
C ARG A 312 -14.36 23.86 -0.36
N GLN A 313 -14.23 23.72 0.97
CA GLN A 313 -14.69 24.72 1.94
C GLN A 313 -13.92 26.02 1.81
N ASN A 314 -12.58 25.97 1.66
CA ASN A 314 -11.76 27.18 1.47
C ASN A 314 -12.12 27.89 0.17
N LYS A 315 -12.33 27.14 -0.92
CA LYS A 315 -12.76 27.72 -2.21
C LYS A 315 -14.13 28.40 -2.09
N LYS A 316 -15.07 27.76 -1.37
CA LYS A 316 -16.39 28.35 -1.10
C LYS A 316 -16.27 29.62 -0.25
N TYR A 317 -15.55 29.57 0.85
CA TYR A 317 -15.32 30.71 1.73
C TYR A 317 -14.74 31.91 0.97
N ILE A 318 -13.73 31.69 0.12
CA ILE A 318 -13.15 32.77 -0.69
C ILE A 318 -14.16 33.29 -1.72
N LYS A 319 -14.96 32.42 -2.34
CA LYS A 319 -16.01 32.87 -3.26
C LYS A 319 -17.05 33.75 -2.56
N ASP A 320 -17.49 33.33 -1.37
CA ASP A 320 -18.49 34.06 -0.57
C ASP A 320 -17.91 35.42 -0.10
N LEU A 321 -16.67 35.42 0.40
CA LEU A 321 -15.93 36.63 0.80
C LEU A 321 -15.80 37.65 -0.34
N LEU A 322 -15.45 37.20 -1.55
CA LEU A 322 -15.32 38.09 -2.69
C LEU A 322 -16.69 38.61 -3.16
N ALA A 323 -17.75 37.80 -3.06
CA ALA A 323 -19.10 38.20 -3.42
C ALA A 323 -19.67 39.26 -2.45
N GLU A 324 -19.40 39.15 -1.15
CA GLU A 324 -19.78 40.15 -0.14
C GLU A 324 -19.16 41.54 -0.43
N GLU A 325 -17.94 41.56 -0.96
CA GLU A 325 -17.21 42.78 -1.35
C GLU A 325 -17.56 43.26 -2.78
N TRP A 326 -18.66 42.77 -3.37
CA TRP A 326 -19.15 43.15 -4.71
C TRP A 326 -18.11 42.94 -5.83
N LEU A 327 -17.24 41.94 -5.66
CA LEU A 327 -16.27 41.53 -6.67
C LEU A 327 -16.91 40.45 -7.56
N THR A 328 -17.42 40.87 -8.71
CA THR A 328 -17.95 39.97 -9.75
C THR A 328 -16.80 39.25 -10.48
N ASP A 329 -17.08 38.08 -11.09
CA ASP A 329 -16.12 37.32 -11.91
C ASP A 329 -15.52 38.13 -13.09
N SER A 330 -16.10 39.30 -13.42
CA SER A 330 -15.67 40.20 -14.49
C SER A 330 -14.62 41.25 -14.08
N ARG A 331 -14.33 41.43 -12.79
CA ARG A 331 -13.35 42.43 -12.32
C ARG A 331 -12.00 41.78 -12.02
N CYS A 332 -10.92 42.43 -12.45
CA CYS A 332 -9.57 42.00 -12.14
C CYS A 332 -9.24 42.28 -10.67
N ILE A 333 -8.69 41.29 -9.97
CA ILE A 333 -8.27 41.39 -8.59
C ILE A 333 -6.75 41.19 -8.51
N VAL A 334 -6.06 42.10 -7.82
CA VAL A 334 -4.62 42.01 -7.55
C VAL A 334 -4.40 41.84 -6.05
N GLY A 335 -3.78 40.72 -5.66
CA GLY A 335 -3.36 40.48 -4.29
C GLY A 335 -1.98 41.08 -4.01
N ILE A 336 -1.86 41.94 -3.00
CA ILE A 336 -0.59 42.50 -2.54
C ILE A 336 -0.29 41.96 -1.15
N ASN A 337 0.83 41.26 -1.00
CA ASN A 337 1.32 40.85 0.31
C ASN A 337 2.12 42.00 0.94
N VAL A 338 1.58 42.60 2.01
CA VAL A 338 2.02 43.92 2.52
C VAL A 338 3.38 43.91 3.22
N ALA A 339 3.88 42.74 3.63
CA ALA A 339 5.17 42.61 4.29
C ALA A 339 5.84 41.26 3.99
N ALA A 340 7.16 41.29 3.84
CA ALA A 340 8.00 40.11 3.61
C ALA A 340 8.67 39.63 4.90
N SER A 341 9.19 40.54 5.75
CA SER A 341 9.83 40.16 7.00
C SER A 341 9.95 41.30 8.01
N LYS A 342 9.53 41.05 9.25
CA LYS A 342 9.79 41.96 10.38
C LYS A 342 11.26 42.02 10.79
N LYS A 343 12.02 40.95 10.53
CA LYS A 343 13.45 40.87 10.88
C LYS A 343 14.35 41.57 9.88
N TRP A 344 13.89 41.71 8.65
CA TRP A 344 14.64 42.30 7.55
C TRP A 344 13.81 43.44 6.97
N PRO A 345 13.82 44.63 7.60
CA PRO A 345 13.01 45.77 7.13
C PRO A 345 13.28 46.11 5.67
N THR A 346 14.51 45.93 5.20
CA THR A 346 14.94 46.15 3.80
C THR A 346 14.27 45.24 2.78
N LYS A 347 13.57 44.18 3.21
CA LYS A 347 12.76 43.32 2.32
C LYS A 347 11.31 43.82 2.18
N ASN A 348 10.90 44.81 2.96
CA ASN A 348 9.54 45.36 2.90
C ASN A 348 9.58 46.64 2.05
N TRP A 349 8.66 46.74 1.09
CA TRP A 349 8.51 47.95 0.30
C TRP A 349 7.77 49.02 1.14
N PRO A 350 8.17 50.31 1.08
CA PRO A 350 7.50 51.37 1.83
C PRO A 350 5.99 51.45 1.56
N THR A 351 5.22 51.74 2.61
CA THR A 351 3.75 51.79 2.56
C THR A 351 3.25 52.86 1.60
N GLU A 352 3.94 54.00 1.49
CA GLU A 352 3.56 55.09 0.60
C GLU A 352 3.62 54.67 -0.87
N HIS A 353 4.57 53.81 -1.23
CA HIS A 353 4.69 53.29 -2.59
C HIS A 353 3.62 52.24 -2.89
N ILE A 354 3.26 51.41 -1.91
CA ILE A 354 2.14 50.47 -2.05
C ILE A 354 0.82 51.22 -2.19
N SER A 355 0.58 52.28 -1.41
CA SER A 355 -0.61 53.14 -1.55
C SER A 355 -0.71 53.76 -2.93
N LYS A 356 0.39 54.33 -3.44
CA LYS A 356 0.42 54.88 -4.80
C LYS A 356 0.11 53.82 -5.86
N LEU A 357 0.66 52.60 -5.72
CA LEU A 357 0.32 51.49 -6.61
C LEU A 357 -1.16 51.12 -6.54
N CYS A 358 -1.77 51.15 -5.36
CA CYS A 358 -3.21 50.92 -5.21
C CYS A 358 -4.03 51.98 -5.96
N ASP A 359 -3.67 53.26 -5.82
CA ASP A 359 -4.33 54.37 -6.53
C ASP A 359 -4.19 54.21 -8.04
N ASP A 360 -2.98 53.90 -8.52
CA ASP A 360 -2.69 53.70 -9.94
C ASP A 360 -3.49 52.51 -10.51
N LEU A 361 -3.60 51.39 -9.77
CA LEU A 361 -4.41 50.23 -10.18
C LEU A 361 -5.91 50.53 -10.20
N ALA A 362 -6.40 51.37 -9.28
CA ALA A 362 -7.80 51.77 -9.24
C ALA A 362 -8.22 52.52 -10.52
N LEU A 363 -7.33 53.29 -11.13
CA LEU A 363 -7.58 53.96 -12.43
C LEU A 363 -7.88 52.97 -13.57
N TYR A 364 -7.41 51.73 -13.46
CA TYR A 364 -7.67 50.65 -14.42
C TYR A 364 -8.85 49.75 -14.02
N ASN A 365 -9.69 50.19 -13.07
CA ASN A 365 -10.82 49.42 -12.53
C ASN A 365 -10.38 48.05 -11.94
N VAL A 366 -9.14 47.99 -11.43
CA VAL A 366 -8.60 46.82 -10.72
C VAL A 366 -8.88 46.96 -9.23
N ARG A 367 -9.25 45.85 -8.59
CA ARG A 367 -9.48 45.80 -7.14
C ARG A 367 -8.30 45.18 -6.43
N VAL A 368 -7.84 45.82 -5.36
CA VAL A 368 -6.66 45.37 -4.62
C VAL A 368 -7.08 44.64 -3.35
N VAL A 369 -6.51 43.47 -3.10
CA VAL A 369 -6.65 42.71 -1.86
C VAL A 369 -5.32 42.72 -1.12
N LEU A 370 -5.28 43.34 0.05
CA LEU A 370 -4.10 43.34 0.91
C LEU A 370 -4.07 42.03 1.73
N THR A 371 -2.95 41.32 1.66
CA THR A 371 -2.71 40.07 2.36
C THR A 371 -1.49 40.18 3.28
N GLY A 372 -1.44 39.38 4.34
CA GLY A 372 -0.36 39.39 5.32
C GLY A 372 -0.70 38.55 6.54
N VAL A 373 0.15 38.58 7.56
CA VAL A 373 -0.18 37.97 8.85
C VAL A 373 -0.93 38.96 9.74
N ALA A 374 -1.63 38.48 10.77
CA ALA A 374 -2.41 39.33 11.68
C ALA A 374 -1.61 40.51 12.26
N SER A 375 -0.31 40.31 12.48
CA SER A 375 0.57 41.33 13.03
C SER A 375 0.99 42.42 12.02
N ASP A 376 0.59 42.31 10.76
CA ASP A 376 0.84 43.28 9.69
C ASP A 376 -0.38 44.18 9.43
N LYS A 377 -1.49 43.96 10.15
CA LYS A 377 -2.75 44.71 10.00
C LYS A 377 -2.57 46.23 10.08
N TYR A 378 -1.63 46.70 10.90
CA TYR A 378 -1.33 48.12 11.02
C TYR A 378 -0.80 48.71 9.70
N LEU A 379 0.03 47.96 8.95
CA LEU A 379 0.54 48.38 7.64
C LEU A 379 -0.61 48.44 6.63
N SER A 380 -1.52 47.47 6.65
CA SER A 380 -2.70 47.50 5.78
C SER A 380 -3.57 48.74 6.05
N ASN A 381 -3.80 49.08 7.31
CA ASN A 381 -4.55 50.29 7.68
C ASN A 381 -3.83 51.58 7.24
N GLU A 382 -2.51 51.62 7.36
CA GLU A 382 -1.70 52.74 6.91
C GLU A 382 -1.77 52.91 5.39
N ILE A 383 -1.66 51.81 4.63
CA ILE A 383 -1.79 51.79 3.17
C ILE A 383 -3.15 52.33 2.75
N ILE A 384 -4.23 51.86 3.38
CA ILE A 384 -5.61 52.29 3.10
C ILE A 384 -5.80 53.77 3.40
N LYS A 385 -5.25 54.26 4.53
CA LYS A 385 -5.35 55.67 4.93
C LYS A 385 -4.61 56.61 3.96
N ASN A 386 -3.51 56.15 3.37
CA ASN A 386 -2.67 56.94 2.48
C ASN A 386 -3.10 56.86 1.00
N SER A 387 -3.97 55.91 0.65
CA SER A 387 -4.58 55.76 -0.68
C SER A 387 -5.67 56.83 -0.89
N LYS A 388 -5.84 57.32 -2.11
CA LYS A 388 -6.68 58.48 -2.44
C LYS A 388 -7.95 58.16 -3.22
#